data_AF-A0A7U4LZN1-F1
#
_entry.id   AF-A0A7U4LZN1-F1
#
_cell.length_a   1.000
_cell.length_b   1.000
_cell.length_c   1.000
_cell.angle_alpha   90.00
_cell.angle_beta   90.00
_cell.angle_gamma   90.00
#
_symmetry.space_group_name_H-M   'P 1'
#
loop_
_entity.id
_entity.type
_entity.pdbx_description
1 polymer ?
#
loop_
_entity_poly.entity_id
_entity_poly.type
_entity_poly.pdbx_seq_one_letter_code
_entity_poly.pdbx_strand_id
1 'polypeptide(L)'
;MKVIIDLIEDIRESIGNAEDYILTAGLLKEDTKDPSKLIYAGEASLNKYYLDPVGKQLVFEMDGSDAKITIGELIPLLLISDMDTMMYGLRMDVNEQYSDIEIIGFGKNEEMKKYLLFIKL
;
A
#
# COMPACT_ATOMS: atom_id res chain seq x y z
N MET A 1 9.18 -2.83 -8.71
CA MET A 1 7.98 -3.51 -8.18
C MET A 1 8.24 -3.98 -6.78
N LYS A 2 7.48 -3.44 -5.84
CA LYS A 2 7.48 -3.89 -4.44
C LYS A 2 6.71 -5.21 -4.32
N VAL A 3 7.12 -6.05 -3.39
CA VAL A 3 6.47 -7.33 -3.09
C VAL A 3 6.05 -7.41 -1.62
N ILE A 4 5.28 -8.44 -1.26
CA ILE A 4 4.80 -8.65 0.11
C ILE A 4 5.93 -8.65 1.14
N ILE A 5 7.09 -9.26 0.86
CA ILE A 5 8.21 -9.25 1.82
C ILE A 5 8.74 -7.84 2.08
N ASP A 6 8.80 -6.97 1.07
CA ASP A 6 9.23 -5.58 1.24
C ASP A 6 8.29 -4.84 2.20
N LEU A 7 6.98 -5.10 2.11
CA LEU A 7 5.97 -4.52 3.00
C LEU A 7 6.09 -5.04 4.42
N ILE A 8 6.32 -6.34 4.61
CA ILE A 8 6.52 -6.94 5.94
C ILE A 8 7.74 -6.33 6.62
N GLU A 9 8.85 -6.25 5.89
CA GLU A 9 10.10 -5.70 6.40
C GLU A 9 9.93 -4.23 6.77
N ASP A 10 9.32 -3.42 5.89
CA ASP A 10 9.10 -2.01 6.16
C ASP A 10 8.13 -1.78 7.33
N ILE A 11 7.02 -2.50 7.44
CA ILE A 11 6.11 -2.40 8.60
C ILE A 11 6.87 -2.69 9.91
N ARG A 12 7.71 -3.73 9.92
CA ARG A 12 8.51 -4.10 11.09
C ARG A 12 9.53 -3.01 11.44
N GLU A 13 10.21 -2.44 10.44
CA GLU A 13 11.28 -1.46 10.67
C GLU A 13 10.76 -0.05 10.94
N SER A 14 9.76 0.40 10.17
CA SER A 14 9.23 1.76 10.21
C SER A 14 8.30 1.98 11.39
N ILE A 15 7.44 1.01 11.72
CA ILE A 15 6.39 1.18 12.74
C ILE A 15 6.40 0.08 13.80
N GLY A 16 7.37 -0.84 13.79
CA GLY A 16 7.50 -1.86 14.83
C GLY A 16 6.31 -2.81 14.93
N ASN A 17 5.64 -3.11 13.80
CA ASN A 17 4.38 -3.85 13.76
C ASN A 17 3.25 -3.21 14.59
N ALA A 18 3.27 -1.89 14.79
CA ALA A 18 2.19 -1.20 15.48
C ALA A 18 0.86 -1.36 14.72
N GLU A 19 -0.06 -2.12 15.31
CA GLU A 19 -1.32 -2.53 14.70
C GLU A 19 -2.32 -1.39 14.50
N ASP A 20 -2.17 -0.31 15.28
CA ASP A 20 -3.07 0.85 15.30
C ASP A 20 -2.88 1.80 14.10
N TYR A 21 -1.88 1.55 13.27
CA TYR A 21 -1.67 2.32 12.04
C TYR A 21 -2.75 2.01 11.00
N ILE A 22 -3.24 3.06 10.36
CA ILE A 22 -4.24 2.99 9.30
C ILE A 22 -3.54 2.94 7.95
N LEU A 23 -3.82 1.91 7.16
CA LEU A 23 -3.28 1.77 5.82
C LEU A 23 -3.90 2.80 4.87
N THR A 24 -3.07 3.55 4.17
CA THR A 24 -3.49 4.69 3.34
C THR A 24 -2.68 4.71 2.04
N ALA A 25 -3.29 5.10 0.93
CA ALA A 25 -2.58 5.36 -0.31
C ALA A 25 -1.96 6.76 -0.28
N GLY A 26 -0.66 6.86 -0.51
CA GLY A 26 0.04 8.13 -0.75
C GLY A 26 0.11 8.41 -2.25
N LEU A 27 -0.57 9.46 -2.70
CA LEU A 27 -0.69 9.78 -4.13
C LEU A 27 0.47 10.69 -4.54
N LEU A 28 1.23 10.26 -5.54
CA LEU A 28 2.32 11.04 -6.12
C LEU A 28 1.99 11.39 -7.57
N LYS A 29 2.40 12.59 -8.01
CA LYS A 29 2.33 13.02 -9.41
C LYS A 29 3.64 13.64 -9.85
N GLU A 30 3.86 13.73 -11.16
CA GLU A 30 5.04 14.42 -11.69
C GLU A 30 4.99 15.93 -11.37
N ASP A 31 6.16 16.49 -11.05
CA ASP A 31 6.31 17.95 -10.96
C ASP A 31 6.22 18.57 -12.35
N THR A 32 5.32 19.55 -12.51
CA THR A 32 5.15 20.28 -13.77
C THR A 32 6.37 21.09 -14.18
N LYS A 33 7.26 21.40 -13.23
CA LYS A 33 8.52 22.13 -13.46
C LYS A 33 9.70 21.21 -13.74
N ASP A 34 9.63 19.96 -13.27
CA ASP A 34 10.70 18.97 -13.39
C ASP A 34 10.11 17.55 -13.40
N PRO A 35 9.74 17.01 -14.57
CA PRO A 35 9.08 15.70 -14.69
C PRO A 35 9.89 14.53 -14.14
N SER A 36 11.18 14.72 -13.84
CA SER A 36 12.00 13.70 -13.17
C SER A 36 11.68 13.54 -11.67
N LYS A 37 10.90 14.47 -11.09
CA LYS A 37 10.53 14.48 -9.68
C LYS A 37 9.07 14.11 -9.47
N LEU A 38 8.83 13.41 -8.38
CA LEU A 38 7.49 13.13 -7.87
C LEU A 38 7.18 14.06 -6.71
N ILE A 39 6.00 14.65 -6.74
CA ILE A 39 5.47 15.52 -5.68
C ILE A 39 4.22 14.90 -5.08
N TYR A 40 4.02 15.17 -3.79
CA TYR A 40 2.85 14.72 -3.07
C TYR A 40 1.59 15.37 -3.61
N ALA A 41 0.63 14.54 -4.04
CA ALA A 41 -0.64 14.95 -4.63
C ALA A 41 -1.82 14.78 -3.66
N GLY A 42 -1.65 13.99 -2.59
CA GLY A 42 -2.66 13.78 -1.57
C GLY A 42 -2.66 12.36 -1.03
N GLU A 43 -3.76 11.99 -0.38
CA GLU A 43 -3.98 10.68 0.22
C GLU A 43 -5.35 10.17 -0.14
N ALA A 44 -5.49 8.85 -0.15
CA ALA A 44 -6.79 8.21 -0.25
C ALA A 44 -6.87 7.00 0.68
N SER A 45 -8.02 6.81 1.31
CA SER A 45 -8.26 5.71 2.24
C SER A 45 -8.31 4.39 1.48
N LEU A 46 -7.55 3.40 1.95
CA LEU A 46 -7.66 2.02 1.49
C LEU A 46 -8.60 1.27 2.43
N ASN A 47 -9.53 0.53 1.86
CA ASN A 47 -10.62 -0.06 2.63
C ASN A 47 -10.90 -1.52 2.27
N LYS A 48 -10.27 -2.03 1.19
CA LYS A 48 -10.33 -3.44 0.81
C LYS A 48 -8.97 -3.92 0.32
N TYR A 49 -8.71 -5.21 0.51
CA TYR A 49 -7.55 -5.89 -0.04
C TYR A 49 -7.87 -7.36 -0.30
N TYR A 50 -7.17 -7.97 -1.26
CA TYR A 50 -7.26 -9.41 -1.51
C TYR A 50 -5.98 -9.93 -2.17
N LEU A 51 -5.72 -11.21 -1.95
CA LEU A 51 -4.65 -11.93 -2.63
C LEU A 51 -5.19 -12.48 -3.95
N ASP A 52 -4.47 -12.25 -5.05
CA ASP A 52 -4.69 -12.89 -6.34
C ASP A 52 -3.58 -13.92 -6.59
N PRO A 53 -3.84 -15.22 -6.37
CA PRO A 53 -2.87 -16.28 -6.64
C PRO A 53 -2.56 -16.48 -8.12
N VAL A 54 -3.45 -16.08 -9.02
CA VAL A 54 -3.27 -16.27 -10.47
C VAL A 54 -2.33 -15.20 -11.01
N GLY A 55 -2.60 -13.94 -10.67
CA GLY A 55 -1.72 -12.80 -10.99
C GLY A 55 -0.45 -12.74 -10.14
N LYS A 56 -0.38 -13.50 -9.05
CA LYS A 56 0.68 -13.47 -8.02
C LYS A 56 0.83 -12.08 -7.41
N GLN A 57 -0.28 -11.54 -6.92
CA GLN A 57 -0.37 -10.17 -6.41
C GLN A 57 -1.16 -10.08 -5.11
N LEU A 58 -0.82 -9.08 -4.30
CA LEU A 58 -1.68 -8.55 -3.24
C LEU A 58 -2.19 -7.20 -3.70
N VAL A 59 -3.50 -7.11 -3.87
CA VAL A 59 -4.18 -5.94 -4.43
C VAL A 59 -4.88 -5.17 -3.31
N PHE A 60 -4.66 -3.87 -3.24
CA PHE A 60 -5.36 -2.94 -2.36
C PHE A 60 -6.36 -2.12 -3.17
N GLU A 61 -7.56 -1.93 -2.65
CA GLU A 61 -8.65 -1.25 -3.36
C GLU A 61 -9.30 -0.14 -2.52
N MET A 62 -10.03 0.73 -3.23
CA MET A 62 -10.96 1.71 -2.67
C MET A 62 -12.38 1.40 -3.16
N ASP A 63 -13.28 1.06 -2.23
CA ASP A 63 -14.70 0.82 -2.54
C ASP A 63 -15.60 2.05 -2.31
N GLY A 64 -15.02 3.19 -1.96
CA GLY A 64 -15.73 4.44 -1.70
C GLY A 64 -16.41 4.53 -0.32
N SER A 65 -16.31 3.48 0.51
CA SER A 65 -16.75 3.53 1.90
C SER A 65 -15.74 4.19 2.83
N ASP A 66 -16.21 4.61 4.01
CA ASP A 66 -15.39 5.12 5.10
C ASP A 66 -14.69 4.02 5.92
N ALA A 67 -14.78 2.76 5.49
CA ALA A 67 -14.05 1.66 6.12
C ALA A 67 -12.54 1.90 6.00
N LYS A 68 -11.78 1.29 6.93
CA LYS A 68 -10.35 1.49 7.03
C LYS A 68 -9.70 0.15 7.29
N ILE A 69 -8.59 -0.10 6.63
CA ILE A 69 -7.73 -1.23 6.93
C ILE A 69 -6.73 -0.80 8.00
N THR A 70 -6.65 -1.58 9.08
CA THR A 70 -5.56 -1.41 10.05
C THR A 70 -4.38 -2.33 9.70
N ILE A 71 -3.18 -1.96 10.13
CA ILE A 71 -2.02 -2.84 10.00
C ILE A 71 -2.23 -4.15 10.76
N GLY A 72 -2.93 -4.11 11.91
CA GLY A 72 -3.29 -5.31 12.66
C GLY A 72 -4.16 -6.30 11.88
N GLU A 73 -5.05 -5.81 11.02
CA GLU A 73 -5.84 -6.67 10.12
C GLU A 73 -5.00 -7.29 9.01
N LEU A 74 -3.96 -6.59 8.55
CA LEU A 74 -3.11 -7.03 7.44
C LEU A 74 -2.04 -8.04 7.89
N ILE A 75 -1.47 -7.87 9.09
CA ILE A 75 -0.37 -8.70 9.62
C ILE A 75 -0.66 -10.21 9.55
N PRO A 76 -1.83 -10.73 9.95
CA PRO A 76 -2.09 -12.17 9.88
C PRO A 76 -1.98 -12.74 8.46
N LEU A 77 -2.45 -12.01 7.45
CA LEU A 77 -2.33 -12.42 6.05
C LEU A 77 -0.86 -12.45 5.62
N LEU A 78 -0.09 -11.44 6.02
CA LEU A 78 1.33 -11.33 5.69
C LEU A 78 2.18 -12.42 6.37
N LEU A 79 1.88 -12.79 7.62
CA LEU A 79 2.68 -13.74 8.40
C LEU A 79 2.38 -15.22 8.11
N ILE A 80 1.18 -15.54 7.62
CA ILE A 80 0.79 -16.93 7.27
C ILE A 80 1.24 -17.29 5.85
N SER A 81 1.63 -16.30 5.05
CA SER A 81 2.08 -16.47 3.68
C SER A 81 3.34 -17.37 3.60
N ASP A 82 3.35 -18.33 2.68
CA ASP A 82 4.55 -19.10 2.37
C ASP A 82 5.58 -18.23 1.62
N MET A 83 6.81 -18.74 1.47
CA MET A 83 7.89 -18.01 0.79
C MET A 83 7.52 -17.59 -0.64
N ASP A 84 6.70 -18.39 -1.33
CA ASP A 84 6.26 -18.08 -2.70
C ASP A 84 5.26 -16.91 -2.70
N THR A 85 4.33 -16.88 -1.75
CA THR A 85 3.35 -15.80 -1.58
C THR A 85 4.03 -14.50 -1.16
N MET A 86 5.07 -14.55 -0.33
CA MET A 86 5.83 -13.35 0.06
C MET A 86 6.48 -12.62 -1.14
N MET A 87 6.66 -13.31 -2.27
CA MET A 87 7.17 -12.74 -3.51
C MET A 87 6.09 -12.12 -4.42
N TYR A 88 4.81 -12.15 -4.00
CA TYR A 88 3.72 -11.57 -4.78
C TYR A 88 3.87 -10.05 -4.87
N GLY A 89 3.59 -9.51 -6.05
CA GLY A 89 3.67 -8.08 -6.31
C GLY A 89 2.58 -7.30 -5.56
N LEU A 90 2.91 -6.10 -5.09
CA LEU A 90 1.93 -5.21 -4.48
C LEU A 90 1.30 -4.32 -5.55
N ARG A 91 -0.03 -4.33 -5.62
CA ARG A 91 -0.81 -3.53 -6.57
C ARG A 91 -1.90 -2.73 -5.89
N MET A 92 -2.36 -1.69 -6.58
CA MET A 92 -3.42 -0.83 -6.11
C MET A 92 -4.43 -0.51 -7.20
N ASP A 93 -5.69 -0.67 -6.86
CA ASP A 93 -6.85 -0.26 -7.66
C ASP A 93 -7.53 0.91 -6.96
N VAL A 94 -7.29 2.12 -7.47
CA VAL A 94 -7.85 3.35 -6.91
C VAL A 94 -9.27 3.56 -7.44
N ASN A 95 -9.50 3.30 -8.73
CA ASN A 95 -10.79 3.33 -9.40
C ASN A 95 -10.68 2.72 -10.82
N GLU A 96 -11.75 2.76 -11.62
CA GLU A 96 -11.75 2.26 -13.00
C GLU A 96 -10.68 2.91 -13.91
N GLN A 97 -10.34 4.17 -13.67
CA GLN A 97 -9.33 4.90 -14.44
C GLN A 97 -7.89 4.56 -13.99
N TYR A 98 -7.72 4.17 -12.74
CA TYR A 98 -6.43 3.98 -12.08
C TYR A 98 -6.43 2.60 -11.40
N SER A 99 -6.33 1.57 -12.24
CA SER A 99 -6.24 0.16 -11.85
C SER A 99 -4.87 -0.42 -12.17
N ASP A 100 -4.50 -1.48 -11.45
CA ASP A 100 -3.23 -2.21 -11.54
C ASP A 100 -2.00 -1.30 -11.34
N ILE A 101 -2.12 -0.31 -10.45
CA ILE A 101 -1.03 0.63 -10.19
C ILE A 101 0.03 -0.02 -9.29
N GLU A 102 1.29 0.14 -9.68
CA GLU A 102 2.43 -0.32 -8.92
C GLU A 102 2.66 0.54 -7.67
N ILE A 103 2.82 -0.12 -6.53
CA ILE A 103 3.32 0.52 -5.31
C ILE A 103 4.82 0.72 -5.44
N ILE A 104 5.26 1.98 -5.39
CA ILE A 104 6.65 2.39 -5.63
C ILE A 104 7.43 2.69 -4.35
N GLY A 105 6.75 2.79 -3.21
CA GLY A 105 7.39 3.04 -1.93
C GLY A 105 6.44 2.97 -0.74
N PHE A 106 7.03 3.09 0.44
CA PHE A 106 6.32 3.09 1.72
C PHE A 106 6.65 4.34 2.52
N GLY A 107 5.79 4.69 3.46
CA GLY A 107 6.04 5.78 4.39
C GLY A 107 5.14 5.70 5.60
N LYS A 108 5.33 6.62 6.53
CA LYS A 108 4.50 6.74 7.72
C LYS A 108 4.24 8.19 8.07
N ASN A 109 3.09 8.41 8.71
CA ASN A 109 2.80 9.63 9.44
C ASN A 109 2.55 9.23 10.90
N GLU A 110 3.48 9.58 11.78
CA GLU A 110 3.41 9.21 13.20
C GLU A 110 2.30 9.96 13.94
N GLU A 111 2.08 11.23 13.62
CA GLU A 111 1.08 12.08 14.27
C GLU A 111 -0.34 11.58 14.01
N MET A 112 -0.62 11.19 12.77
CA MET A 112 -1.93 10.71 12.34
C MET A 112 -2.08 9.18 12.40
N LYS A 113 -1.03 8.45 12.81
CA LYS A 113 -0.97 6.98 12.78
C LYS A 113 -1.37 6.40 11.42
N LYS A 114 -0.75 6.89 10.35
CA LYS A 114 -0.96 6.37 8.98
C LYS A 114 0.26 5.66 8.46
N TYR A 115 0.04 4.52 7.81
CA TYR A 115 1.05 3.81 7.05
C TYR A 115 0.72 3.96 5.57
N LEU A 116 1.65 4.51 4.80
CA LEU A 116 1.42 5.00 3.45
C LEU A 116 2.01 4.04 2.42
N LEU A 117 1.18 3.60 1.48
CA LEU A 117 1.61 2.92 0.26
C LEU A 117 1.65 3.94 -0.88
N PHE A 118 2.84 4.29 -1.35
CA PHE A 118 2.99 5.30 -2.38
C PHE A 118 2.75 4.74 -3.77
N ILE A 119 1.91 5.44 -4.53
CA ILE A 119 1.65 5.16 -5.94
C ILE A 119 1.90 6.41 -6.78
N LYS A 120 2.24 6.22 -8.06
CA LYS A 120 2.34 7.29 -9.04
C LYS A 120 1.05 7.32 -9.89
N LEU A 121 0.38 8.46 -9.91
CA LEU A 121 -0.78 8.76 -10.76
C LEU A 121 -0.36 9.22 -12.16
#